data_AF-A0A813DWP0-F1
#
_entry.id   AF-A0A813DWP0-F1
#
_cell.length_a   1.000
_cell.length_b   1.000
_cell.length_c   1.000
_cell.angle_alpha   90.00
_cell.angle_beta   90.00
_cell.angle_gamma   90.00
#
_symmetry.space_group_name_H-M   'P 1'
#
loop_
_entity.id
_entity.type
_entity.pdbx_description
1 polymer ?
#
loop_
_entity_poly.entity_id
_entity_poly.type
_entity_poly.pdbx_seq_one_letter_code
_entity_poly.pdbx_strand_id
1 'polypeptide(L)'
;MPSPLYTELPVPEVVVEAICSLALCFGWFRFVVVALIGFYGIMRSVEPLVATREDVVLPSDMFSSCTGKLFVRINNPKTAKRGNARVQHGSVCSESVEAVVGPLHRTERLWPFSQSAYRRRFDKLLSLVGAAKNYYTPGGLRGGGAVRDFVINGDIANLMWKMRITSQSTLAYYLQEVVTEQSLLRLPDSSRDILKLLARIFPALRLVAIASLKAGCAKPLVQVLFSSE
;
A
#
# COMPACT_ATOMS: atom_id res chain seq x y z
N MET A 1 9.22 -11.39 -28.63
CA MET A 1 9.85 -11.34 -27.29
C MET A 1 8.76 -11.03 -26.27
N PRO A 2 8.63 -11.77 -25.16
CA PRO A 2 7.70 -11.38 -24.10
C PRO A 2 8.15 -10.01 -23.57
N SER A 3 7.26 -9.03 -23.59
CA SER A 3 7.51 -7.71 -22.99
C SER A 3 7.91 -7.91 -21.52
N PRO A 4 8.88 -7.16 -20.98
CA PRO A 4 9.18 -7.24 -19.55
C PRO A 4 7.89 -6.91 -18.80
N LEU A 5 7.41 -7.83 -17.96
CA LEU A 5 6.15 -7.67 -17.22
C LEU A 5 6.21 -6.56 -16.16
N TYR A 6 7.37 -5.93 -16.00
CA TYR A 6 7.67 -5.02 -14.91
C TYR A 6 8.58 -3.90 -15.43
N THR A 7 8.06 -2.67 -15.45
CA THR A 7 8.81 -1.47 -15.85
C THR A 7 9.25 -0.64 -14.64
N GLU A 8 8.66 -0.90 -13.46
CA GLU A 8 8.86 -0.07 -12.26
C GLU A 8 9.62 -0.83 -11.17
N LEU A 9 10.53 -0.11 -10.50
CA LEU A 9 11.35 -0.63 -9.41
C LEU A 9 10.47 -1.02 -8.21
N PRO A 10 10.58 -2.26 -7.71
CA PRO A 10 9.81 -2.72 -6.54
C PRO A 10 10.13 -1.90 -5.31
N VAL A 11 9.10 -1.39 -4.64
CA VAL A 11 9.24 -0.51 -3.48
C VAL A 11 9.45 -1.37 -2.24
N PRO A 12 10.58 -1.26 -1.50
CA PRO A 12 10.79 -2.01 -0.27
C PRO A 12 9.78 -1.65 0.84
N GLU A 13 9.43 -2.61 1.70
CA GLU A 13 8.48 -2.41 2.81
C GLU A 13 8.89 -1.22 3.71
N VAL A 14 10.18 -1.12 4.04
CA VAL A 14 10.74 -0.01 4.83
C VAL A 14 10.45 1.37 4.20
N VAL A 15 10.42 1.47 2.87
CA VAL A 15 10.08 2.72 2.18
C VAL A 15 8.59 3.01 2.30
N VAL A 16 7.74 1.99 2.16
CA VAL A 16 6.29 2.13 2.32
C VAL A 16 5.92 2.57 3.73
N GLU A 17 6.49 1.94 4.75
CA GLU A 17 6.26 2.32 6.14
C GLU A 17 6.76 3.73 6.42
N ALA A 18 7.96 4.09 5.94
CA ALA A 18 8.51 5.43 6.13
C ALA A 18 7.65 6.54 5.50
N ILE A 19 7.20 6.37 4.25
CA ILE A 19 6.33 7.37 3.62
C ILE A 19 4.94 7.39 4.26
N CYS A 20 4.44 6.26 4.78
CA CYS A 20 3.20 6.21 5.52
C CYS A 20 3.32 6.95 6.86
N SER A 21 4.42 6.78 7.59
CA SER A 21 4.71 7.56 8.81
C SER A 21 4.65 9.07 8.56
N LEU A 22 5.34 9.53 7.51
CA LEU A 22 5.29 10.95 7.12
C LEU A 22 3.89 11.40 6.69
N ALA A 23 3.17 10.56 5.94
CA ALA A 23 1.80 10.88 5.52
C ALA A 23 0.85 10.99 6.71
N LEU A 24 0.98 10.16 7.75
CA LEU A 24 0.23 10.28 9.01
C LEU A 24 0.55 11.60 9.72
N CYS A 25 1.82 12.01 9.75
CA CYS A 25 2.24 13.31 10.28
C CYS A 25 1.55 14.48 9.57
N PHE A 26 1.33 14.39 8.25
CA PHE A 26 0.58 15.38 7.48
C PHE A 26 -0.96 15.24 7.53
N GLY A 27 -1.49 14.24 8.24
CA GLY A 27 -2.92 13.93 8.25
C GLY A 27 -3.45 13.36 6.92
N TRP A 28 -2.58 12.81 6.09
CA TRP A 28 -2.94 12.23 4.79
C TRP A 28 -3.41 10.78 4.93
N PHE A 29 -4.40 10.53 5.79
CA PHE A 29 -4.88 9.18 6.12
C PHE A 29 -5.32 8.36 4.90
N ARG A 30 -6.03 8.98 3.96
CA ARG A 30 -6.43 8.31 2.70
C ARG A 30 -5.25 7.90 1.82
N PHE A 31 -4.15 8.66 1.85
CA PHE A 31 -2.93 8.26 1.14
C PHE A 31 -2.35 6.97 1.75
N VAL A 32 -2.29 6.91 3.08
CA VAL A 32 -1.81 5.74 3.83
C VAL A 32 -2.64 4.51 3.49
N VAL A 33 -3.97 4.62 3.53
CA VAL A 33 -4.88 3.53 3.14
C VAL A 33 -4.58 2.98 1.75
N VAL A 34 -4.48 3.85 0.75
CA VAL A 34 -4.19 3.43 -0.63
C VAL A 34 -2.81 2.78 -0.74
N ALA A 35 -1.80 3.29 -0.04
CA ALA A 35 -0.46 2.71 -0.03
C ALA A 35 -0.45 1.31 0.61
N LEU A 36 -1.12 1.15 1.76
CA LEU A 36 -1.23 -0.12 2.47
C LEU A 36 -2.00 -1.16 1.64
N ILE A 37 -3.12 -0.77 1.02
CA ILE A 37 -3.90 -1.66 0.15
C ILE A 37 -3.09 -2.04 -1.09
N GLY A 38 -2.42 -1.06 -1.72
CA GLY A 38 -1.56 -1.31 -2.89
C GLY A 38 -0.43 -2.29 -2.60
N PHE A 39 0.25 -2.09 -1.47
CA PHE A 39 1.40 -2.90 -1.06
C PHE A 39 0.98 -4.27 -0.49
N TYR A 40 0.27 -4.28 0.64
CA TYR A 40 -0.06 -5.53 1.35
C TYR A 40 -1.17 -6.34 0.66
N GLY A 41 -2.04 -5.67 -0.11
CA GLY A 41 -3.03 -6.35 -0.96
C GLY A 41 -2.49 -6.76 -2.34
N ILE A 42 -1.23 -6.42 -2.62
CA ILE A 42 -0.54 -6.70 -3.89
C ILE A 42 -1.39 -6.21 -5.08
N MET A 43 -1.99 -5.03 -4.94
CA MET A 43 -2.93 -4.47 -5.92
C MET A 43 -2.20 -3.62 -6.96
N ARG A 44 -2.71 -3.58 -8.19
CA ARG A 44 -2.15 -2.66 -9.19
C ARG A 44 -2.40 -1.23 -8.73
N SER A 45 -1.46 -0.33 -8.98
CA SER A 45 -1.49 1.06 -8.45
C SER A 45 -2.79 1.82 -8.66
N VAL A 46 -3.50 1.57 -9.78
CA VAL A 46 -4.78 2.24 -10.08
C VAL A 46 -5.98 1.62 -9.35
N GLU A 47 -5.93 0.32 -9.03
CA GLU A 47 -7.05 -0.41 -8.43
C GLU A 47 -7.54 0.25 -7.12
N PRO A 48 -6.69 0.52 -6.10
CA PRO A 48 -7.14 1.20 -4.88
C PRO A 48 -7.47 2.69 -5.07
N LEU A 49 -6.98 3.33 -6.14
CA LEU A 49 -7.25 4.75 -6.43
C LEU A 49 -8.67 4.98 -6.97
N VAL A 50 -9.25 3.99 -7.64
CA VAL A 50 -10.61 4.08 -8.20
C VAL A 50 -11.66 3.38 -7.34
N ALA A 51 -11.23 2.60 -6.35
CA ALA A 51 -12.11 1.92 -5.41
C ALA A 51 -12.91 2.91 -4.55
N THR A 52 -14.14 2.51 -4.24
CA THR A 52 -15.04 3.20 -3.31
C THR A 52 -15.18 2.44 -2.01
N ARG A 53 -15.89 3.00 -1.02
CA ARG A 53 -16.19 2.31 0.23
C ARG A 53 -16.98 1.01 0.01
N GLU A 54 -17.94 1.00 -0.90
CA GLU A 54 -18.72 -0.20 -1.24
C GLU A 54 -17.88 -1.33 -1.85
N ASP A 55 -16.70 -1.01 -2.40
CA ASP A 55 -15.76 -2.02 -2.89
C ASP A 55 -14.95 -2.66 -1.76
N VAL A 56 -14.97 -2.10 -0.55
CA VAL A 56 -14.23 -2.62 0.59
C VAL A 56 -15.17 -3.33 1.55
N VAL A 57 -14.90 -4.60 1.82
CA VAL A 57 -15.57 -5.38 2.87
C VAL A 57 -14.69 -5.36 4.10
N LEU A 58 -15.12 -4.65 5.14
CA LEU A 58 -14.40 -4.52 6.40
C LEU A 58 -14.76 -5.67 7.36
N PRO A 59 -13.90 -5.97 8.36
CA PRO A 59 -14.25 -6.87 9.46
C PRO A 59 -15.58 -6.49 10.14
N SER A 60 -15.79 -5.19 10.38
CA SER A 60 -17.06 -4.66 10.90
C SER A 60 -18.28 -4.98 10.04
N ASP A 61 -18.12 -5.09 8.71
CA ASP A 61 -19.22 -5.37 7.78
C ASP A 61 -19.60 -6.86 7.78
N MET A 62 -18.67 -7.74 8.16
CA MET A 62 -18.87 -9.19 8.16
C MET A 62 -19.37 -9.73 9.51
N PHE A 63 -19.52 -8.88 10.52
CA PHE A 63 -19.78 -9.27 11.91
C PHE A 63 -18.81 -10.34 12.43
N SER A 64 -17.61 -10.43 11.84
CA SER A 64 -16.62 -11.45 12.14
C SER A 64 -15.37 -10.81 12.73
N SER A 65 -15.09 -11.15 13.99
CA SER A 65 -13.91 -10.71 14.72
C SER A 65 -12.66 -11.57 14.48
N CYS A 66 -12.80 -12.70 13.78
CA CYS A 66 -11.82 -13.79 13.87
C CYS A 66 -10.55 -13.62 13.03
N THR A 67 -10.53 -12.76 12.01
CA THR A 67 -9.39 -12.70 11.07
C THR A 67 -8.71 -11.35 10.94
N GLY A 68 -9.38 -10.24 11.29
CA GLY A 68 -8.87 -8.88 11.02
C GLY A 68 -8.63 -8.57 9.54
N LYS A 69 -9.05 -9.47 8.64
CA LYS A 69 -8.86 -9.34 7.20
C LYS A 69 -10.00 -8.51 6.61
N LEU A 70 -9.63 -7.56 5.77
CA LEU A 70 -10.53 -6.84 4.89
C LEU A 70 -10.29 -7.27 3.44
N PHE A 71 -11.34 -7.16 2.62
CA PHE A 71 -11.28 -7.49 1.21
C PHE A 71 -11.58 -6.26 0.37
N VAL A 72 -10.82 -6.07 -0.70
CA VAL A 72 -11.06 -5.00 -1.68
C VAL A 72 -11.46 -5.64 -2.99
N ARG A 73 -12.73 -5.44 -3.36
CA ARG A 73 -13.29 -5.88 -4.63
C ARG A 73 -12.66 -5.07 -5.77
N ILE A 74 -12.26 -5.77 -6.82
CA ILE A 74 -11.71 -5.16 -8.03
C ILE A 74 -12.77 -5.27 -9.11
N ASN A 75 -13.43 -4.15 -9.38
CA ASN A 75 -14.40 -4.04 -10.47
C ASN A 75 -13.66 -3.84 -11.79
N ASN A 76 -14.14 -4.50 -12.86
CA ASN A 76 -13.57 -4.43 -14.21
C ASN A 76 -12.04 -4.64 -14.24
N PRO A 77 -11.50 -5.75 -13.69
CA PRO A 77 -10.06 -5.97 -13.69
C PRO A 77 -9.52 -5.97 -15.13
N LYS A 78 -8.34 -5.38 -15.36
CA LYS A 78 -7.71 -5.34 -16.71
C LYS A 78 -7.59 -6.74 -17.35
N THR A 79 -7.60 -7.80 -16.54
CA THR A 79 -7.55 -9.20 -16.96
C THR A 79 -8.92 -9.84 -17.23
N ALA A 80 -10.05 -9.15 -17.02
CA ALA A 80 -11.39 -9.66 -17.33
C ALA A 80 -11.52 -10.06 -18.82
N LYS A 81 -10.79 -9.37 -19.69
CA LYS A 81 -10.72 -9.66 -21.14
C LYS A 81 -9.90 -10.91 -21.48
N ARG A 82 -9.26 -11.58 -20.51
CA ARG A 82 -8.37 -12.74 -20.71
C ARG A 82 -8.88 -14.03 -20.05
N GLY A 83 -10.19 -14.14 -19.80
CA GLY A 83 -10.82 -15.36 -19.26
C GLY A 83 -10.73 -15.56 -17.74
N ASN A 84 -10.19 -14.59 -17.00
CA ASN A 84 -10.15 -14.65 -15.53
C ASN A 84 -11.50 -14.29 -14.90
N ALA A 85 -11.69 -14.67 -13.63
CA ALA A 85 -12.90 -14.41 -12.84
C ALA A 85 -13.38 -12.94 -12.97
N ARG A 86 -14.69 -12.77 -13.17
CA ARG A 86 -15.35 -11.46 -13.37
C ARG A 86 -15.23 -10.53 -12.16
N VAL A 87 -15.07 -11.10 -10.97
CA VAL A 87 -14.78 -10.40 -9.72
C VAL A 87 -13.49 -10.95 -9.15
N GLN A 88 -12.54 -10.06 -8.89
CA GLN A 88 -11.29 -10.35 -8.21
C GLN A 88 -11.28 -9.60 -6.89
N HIS A 89 -10.46 -10.03 -5.94
CA HIS A 89 -10.25 -9.29 -4.71
C HIS A 89 -8.76 -9.24 -4.33
N GLY A 90 -8.40 -8.18 -3.60
CA GLY A 90 -7.22 -8.16 -2.75
C GLY A 90 -7.65 -8.39 -1.29
N SER A 91 -6.76 -8.92 -0.48
CA SER A 91 -6.97 -9.07 0.97
C SER A 91 -5.86 -8.36 1.73
N VAL A 92 -6.21 -7.63 2.78
CA VAL A 92 -5.26 -6.86 3.62
C VAL A 92 -5.62 -7.10 5.08
N CYS A 93 -4.64 -7.07 5.97
CA CYS A 93 -4.87 -7.03 7.42
C CYS A 93 -4.34 -5.70 7.95
N SER A 94 -5.22 -4.73 8.19
CA SER A 94 -4.82 -3.40 8.67
C SER A 94 -5.97 -2.66 9.33
N GLU A 95 -5.87 -2.47 10.64
CA GLU A 95 -6.81 -1.65 11.43
C GLU A 95 -6.82 -0.18 10.95
N SER A 96 -5.71 0.31 10.41
CA SER A 96 -5.63 1.67 9.85
C SER A 96 -6.54 1.85 8.63
N VAL A 97 -6.71 0.78 7.84
CA VAL A 97 -7.66 0.82 6.71
C VAL A 97 -9.08 0.87 7.24
N GLU A 98 -9.43 0.02 8.20
CA GLU A 98 -10.77 0.01 8.80
C GLU A 98 -11.14 1.35 9.44
N ALA A 99 -10.24 1.94 10.23
CA ALA A 99 -10.48 3.22 10.90
C ALA A 99 -10.74 4.39 9.93
N VAL A 100 -10.11 4.38 8.76
CA VAL A 100 -10.23 5.47 7.76
C VAL A 100 -11.36 5.21 6.78
N VAL A 101 -11.57 3.95 6.40
CA VAL A 101 -12.56 3.56 5.38
C VAL A 101 -13.94 3.35 5.99
N GLY A 102 -14.04 2.82 7.21
CA GLY A 102 -15.31 2.54 7.89
C GLY A 102 -16.31 3.70 7.85
N PRO A 103 -15.90 4.94 8.22
CA PRO A 103 -16.79 6.10 8.24
C PRO A 103 -17.17 6.69 6.87
N LEU A 104 -16.58 6.23 5.77
CA LEU A 104 -16.84 6.80 4.44
C LEU A 104 -18.26 6.49 3.95
N HIS A 105 -18.84 7.37 3.14
CA HIS A 105 -20.09 7.08 2.46
C HIS A 105 -19.89 5.95 1.42
N ARG A 106 -20.89 5.11 1.17
CA ARG A 106 -20.79 3.92 0.29
C ARG A 106 -20.16 4.21 -1.08
N THR A 107 -20.56 5.31 -1.71
CA THR A 107 -20.08 5.73 -3.05
C THR A 107 -18.80 6.56 -3.01
N GLU A 108 -18.28 6.87 -1.82
CA GLU A 108 -17.11 7.71 -1.66
C GLU A 108 -15.84 6.95 -2.03
N ARG A 109 -14.95 7.60 -2.79
CA ARG A 109 -13.66 7.01 -3.18
C ARG A 109 -12.71 6.92 -2.00
N LEU A 110 -11.96 5.81 -1.94
CA LEU A 110 -10.81 5.69 -1.03
C LEU A 110 -9.79 6.81 -1.29
N TRP A 111 -9.68 7.23 -2.55
CA TRP A 111 -8.92 8.41 -2.97
C TRP A 111 -9.79 9.38 -3.79
N PRO A 112 -10.20 10.53 -3.23
CA PRO A 112 -11.11 11.46 -3.90
C PRO A 112 -10.42 12.38 -4.93
N PHE A 113 -9.08 12.29 -5.08
CA PHE A 113 -8.31 13.15 -5.97
C PHE A 113 -7.83 12.42 -7.23
N SER A 114 -7.11 13.11 -8.12
CA SER A 114 -6.53 12.49 -9.31
C SER A 114 -5.38 11.52 -8.99
N GLN A 115 -5.08 10.62 -9.93
CA GLN A 115 -3.89 9.76 -9.85
C GLN A 115 -2.59 10.58 -9.84
N SER A 116 -2.57 11.70 -10.57
CA SER A 116 -1.43 12.64 -10.57
C SER A 116 -1.23 13.33 -9.22
N ALA A 117 -2.32 13.63 -8.50
CA ALA A 117 -2.23 14.14 -7.13
C ALA A 117 -1.66 13.09 -6.16
N TYR A 118 -2.04 11.82 -6.32
CA TYR A 118 -1.45 10.73 -5.53
C TYR A 118 0.05 10.62 -5.80
N ARG A 119 0.44 10.58 -7.08
CA ARG A 119 1.86 10.56 -7.49
C ARG A 119 2.65 11.73 -6.92
N ARG A 120 2.10 12.95 -6.98
CA ARG A 120 2.75 14.14 -6.42
C ARG A 120 3.00 14.02 -4.92
N ARG A 121 2.04 13.49 -4.15
CA ARG A 121 2.23 13.25 -2.71
C ARG A 121 3.26 12.16 -2.46
N PHE A 122 3.24 11.09 -3.25
CA PHE A 122 4.24 10.02 -3.20
C PHE A 122 5.65 10.56 -3.42
N ASP A 123 5.87 11.32 -4.50
CA ASP A 123 7.17 11.93 -4.83
C ASP A 123 7.62 12.92 -3.73
N LYS A 124 6.67 13.69 -3.16
CA LYS A 124 6.98 14.58 -2.03
C LYS A 124 7.50 13.80 -0.83
N LEU A 125 6.84 12.70 -0.45
CA LEU A 125 7.26 11.89 0.69
C LEU A 125 8.63 11.21 0.44
N LEU A 126 8.88 10.75 -0.79
CA LEU A 126 10.20 10.22 -1.18
C LEU A 126 11.31 11.28 -1.07
N SER A 127 11.04 12.52 -1.49
CA SER A 127 12.04 13.59 -1.38
C SER A 127 12.41 13.90 0.07
N LEU A 128 11.46 13.77 1.01
CA LEU A 128 11.69 13.99 2.44
C LEU A 128 12.55 12.91 3.10
N VAL A 129 12.58 11.70 2.54
CA VAL A 129 13.45 10.60 3.00
C VAL A 129 14.75 10.51 2.19
N GLY A 130 15.04 11.54 1.38
CA GLY A 130 16.27 11.62 0.59
C GLY A 130 16.36 10.60 -0.55
N ALA A 131 15.22 10.13 -1.06
CA ALA A 131 15.15 9.36 -2.31
C ALA A 131 14.92 10.30 -3.50
N ALA A 132 15.64 10.09 -4.60
CA ALA A 132 15.50 10.90 -5.80
C ALA A 132 14.08 10.78 -6.38
N LYS A 133 13.63 11.84 -7.06
CA LYS A 133 12.34 11.84 -7.77
C LYS A 133 12.29 10.67 -8.75
N ASN A 134 11.15 9.98 -8.82
CA ASN A 134 10.93 8.80 -9.68
C ASN A 134 11.78 7.57 -9.35
N TYR A 135 12.61 7.60 -8.31
CA TYR A 135 13.40 6.44 -7.91
C TYR A 135 12.48 5.26 -7.53
N TYR A 136 11.44 5.56 -6.77
CA TYR A 136 10.30 4.69 -6.54
C TYR A 136 9.03 5.34 -7.07
N THR A 137 8.10 4.52 -7.50
CA THR A 137 6.82 4.97 -8.08
C THR A 137 5.67 4.13 -7.53
N PRO A 138 4.43 4.66 -7.52
CA PRO A 138 3.27 3.91 -7.03
C PRO A 138 3.04 2.54 -7.68
N GLY A 139 3.42 2.32 -8.95
CA GLY A 139 3.29 1.01 -9.59
C GLY A 139 4.26 -0.04 -9.05
N GLY A 140 5.37 0.38 -8.46
CA GLY A 140 6.31 -0.49 -7.74
C GLY A 140 5.76 -1.05 -6.42
N LEU A 141 4.67 -0.50 -5.86
CA LEU A 141 4.06 -1.01 -4.62
C LEU A 141 3.64 -2.47 -4.75
N ARG A 142 3.07 -2.84 -5.90
CA ARG A 142 2.65 -4.22 -6.17
C ARG A 142 3.83 -5.17 -6.23
N GLY A 143 4.89 -4.78 -6.92
CA GLY A 143 6.13 -5.57 -7.01
C GLY A 143 6.75 -5.76 -5.63
N GLY A 144 6.86 -4.66 -4.87
CA GLY A 144 7.39 -4.68 -3.51
C GLY A 144 6.58 -5.58 -2.56
N GLY A 145 5.25 -5.48 -2.62
CA GLY A 145 4.35 -6.33 -1.85
C GLY A 145 4.50 -7.82 -2.20
N ALA A 146 4.70 -8.14 -3.48
CA ALA A 146 4.93 -9.51 -3.93
C ALA A 146 6.27 -10.08 -3.43
N VAL A 147 7.34 -9.28 -3.49
CA VAL A 147 8.66 -9.65 -2.95
C VAL A 147 8.57 -9.92 -1.45
N ARG A 148 7.94 -9.01 -0.72
CA ARG A 148 7.74 -9.13 0.72
C ARG A 148 6.92 -10.37 1.10
N ASP A 149 5.83 -10.63 0.38
CA ASP A 149 5.00 -11.82 0.60
C ASP A 149 5.75 -13.11 0.29
N PHE A 150 6.58 -13.12 -0.76
CA PHE A 150 7.44 -14.25 -1.11
C PHE A 150 8.50 -14.52 -0.05
N VAL A 151 9.21 -13.48 0.40
CA VAL A 151 10.25 -13.61 1.43
C VAL A 151 9.69 -14.16 2.75
N ILE A 152 8.46 -13.77 3.11
CA ILE A 152 7.82 -14.19 4.37
C ILE A 152 7.19 -15.58 4.27
N ASN A 153 6.46 -15.88 3.19
CA ASN A 153 5.64 -17.09 3.11
C ASN A 153 6.21 -18.17 2.19
N GLY A 154 7.02 -17.81 1.18
CA GLY A 154 7.59 -18.73 0.19
C GLY A 154 6.60 -19.43 -0.75
N ASP A 155 5.29 -19.31 -0.51
CA ASP A 155 4.25 -19.99 -1.28
C ASP A 155 3.94 -19.27 -2.61
N ILE A 156 4.55 -19.77 -3.68
CA ILE A 156 4.37 -19.25 -5.04
C ILE A 156 2.92 -19.37 -5.51
N ALA A 157 2.20 -20.45 -5.18
CA ALA A 157 0.83 -20.66 -5.64
C ALA A 157 -0.12 -19.65 -4.99
N ASN A 158 0.00 -19.45 -3.68
CA ASN A 158 -0.74 -18.41 -2.96
C ASN A 158 -0.35 -17.01 -3.44
N LEU A 159 0.93 -16.74 -3.70
CA LEU A 159 1.38 -15.47 -4.24
C LEU A 159 0.79 -15.21 -5.64
N MET A 160 0.79 -16.20 -6.53
CA MET A 160 0.15 -16.10 -7.84
C MET A 160 -1.33 -15.77 -7.73
N TRP A 161 -2.02 -16.39 -6.77
CA TRP A 161 -3.43 -16.12 -6.48
C TRP A 161 -3.63 -14.68 -5.98
N LYS A 162 -2.84 -14.20 -5.01
CA LYS A 162 -2.88 -12.81 -4.52
C LYS A 162 -2.55 -11.80 -5.61
N MET A 163 -1.55 -12.09 -6.44
CA MET A 163 -1.19 -11.28 -7.59
C MET A 163 -2.23 -11.37 -8.70
N ARG A 164 -3.04 -12.43 -8.78
CA ARG A 164 -4.02 -12.64 -9.85
C ARG A 164 -3.34 -12.75 -11.22
N ILE A 165 -2.25 -13.52 -11.25
CA ILE A 165 -1.48 -13.86 -12.45
C ILE A 165 -1.56 -15.36 -12.70
N THR A 166 -1.51 -15.76 -13.96
CA THR A 166 -1.71 -17.16 -14.39
C THR A 166 -0.42 -17.87 -14.78
N SER A 167 0.64 -17.13 -15.13
CA SER A 167 1.92 -17.70 -15.56
C SER A 167 2.90 -17.83 -14.39
N GLN A 168 3.15 -19.06 -13.95
CA GLN A 168 4.08 -19.37 -12.86
C GLN A 168 5.55 -19.16 -13.27
N SER A 169 5.91 -19.59 -14.48
CA SER A 169 7.28 -19.45 -14.99
C SER A 169 7.70 -17.99 -15.00
N THR A 170 6.81 -17.09 -15.42
CA THR A 170 7.15 -15.67 -15.49
C THR A 170 7.24 -14.99 -14.13
N LEU A 171 6.45 -15.43 -13.13
CA LEU A 171 6.61 -14.94 -11.76
C LEU A 171 7.95 -15.41 -11.17
N ALA A 172 8.33 -16.67 -11.41
CA ALA A 172 9.55 -17.24 -10.85
C ALA A 172 10.80 -16.49 -11.32
N TYR A 173 10.93 -16.24 -12.64
CA TYR A 173 12.04 -15.45 -13.17
C TYR A 173 12.07 -14.03 -12.59
N TYR A 174 10.92 -13.37 -12.51
CA TYR A 174 10.82 -12.04 -11.92
C TYR A 174 11.28 -11.99 -10.47
N LEU A 175 10.83 -12.96 -9.64
CA LEU A 175 11.23 -13.00 -8.23
C LEU A 175 12.71 -13.26 -8.07
N GLN A 176 13.32 -14.11 -8.90
CA GLN A 176 14.77 -14.33 -8.87
C GLN A 176 15.55 -13.05 -9.16
N GLU A 177 15.12 -12.26 -10.14
CA GLU A 177 15.76 -10.97 -10.45
C GLU A 177 15.54 -9.94 -9.33
N VAL A 178 14.29 -9.77 -8.90
CA VAL A 178 13.91 -8.65 -8.04
C VAL A 178 14.23 -8.87 -6.57
N VAL A 179 14.16 -10.10 -6.05
CA VAL A 179 14.50 -10.37 -4.63
C VAL A 179 15.97 -10.01 -4.36
N THR A 180 16.82 -10.10 -5.38
CA THR A 180 18.24 -9.72 -5.28
C THR A 180 18.50 -8.24 -5.57
N GLU A 181 17.49 -7.47 -5.96
CA GLU A 181 17.66 -6.05 -6.28
C GLU A 181 17.97 -5.25 -5.01
N GLN A 182 19.21 -4.76 -4.92
CA GLN A 182 19.72 -3.99 -3.80
C GLN A 182 19.45 -2.49 -3.95
N SER A 183 18.23 -2.11 -4.33
CA SER A 183 17.84 -0.71 -4.58
C SER A 183 18.14 0.20 -3.38
N LEU A 184 17.90 -0.28 -2.16
CA LEU A 184 18.22 0.47 -0.94
C LEU A 184 19.70 0.83 -0.82
N LEU A 185 20.63 0.02 -1.35
CA LEU A 185 22.06 0.29 -1.24
C LEU A 185 22.53 1.47 -2.11
N ARG A 186 21.73 1.86 -3.10
CA ARG A 186 22.01 3.02 -3.96
C ARG A 186 21.58 4.34 -3.31
N LEU A 187 20.91 4.30 -2.15
CA LEU A 187 20.53 5.50 -1.40
C LEU A 187 21.67 5.94 -0.46
N PRO A 188 21.82 7.26 -0.20
CA PRO A 188 22.74 7.77 0.81
C PRO A 188 22.51 7.14 2.19
N ASP A 189 23.57 7.03 3.00
CA ASP A 189 23.48 6.51 4.37
C ASP A 189 22.46 7.24 5.23
N SER A 190 22.46 8.57 5.17
CA SER A 190 21.48 9.41 5.87
C SER A 190 20.04 9.08 5.47
N SER A 191 19.78 8.86 4.17
CA SER A 191 18.47 8.46 3.67
C SER A 191 18.07 7.08 4.21
N ARG A 192 18.99 6.12 4.22
CA ARG A 192 18.75 4.77 4.76
C ARG A 192 18.40 4.81 6.25
N ASP A 193 19.06 5.66 7.02
CA ASP A 193 18.80 5.77 8.47
C ASP A 193 17.48 6.48 8.76
N ILE A 194 17.12 7.51 7.99
CA ILE A 194 15.79 8.14 8.06
C ILE A 194 14.69 7.11 7.73
N LEU A 195 14.88 6.31 6.68
CA LEU A 195 13.95 5.24 6.31
C LEU A 195 13.76 4.24 7.46
N LYS A 196 14.85 3.73 8.04
CA LYS A 196 14.80 2.79 9.17
C LYS A 196 14.08 3.38 10.37
N LEU A 197 14.38 4.64 10.71
CA LEU A 197 13.75 5.33 11.83
C LEU A 197 12.24 5.49 11.62
N LEU A 198 11.83 6.02 10.47
CA LEU A 198 10.43 6.27 10.15
C LEU A 198 9.62 4.97 10.05
N ALA A 199 10.21 3.90 9.50
CA ALA A 199 9.60 2.58 9.48
C ALA A 199 9.44 2.02 10.90
N ARG A 200 10.48 2.12 11.74
CA ARG A 200 10.44 1.64 13.13
C ARG A 200 9.34 2.31 13.97
N ILE A 201 9.06 3.60 13.75
CA ILE A 201 8.01 4.32 14.48
C ILE A 201 6.61 4.17 13.86
N PHE A 202 6.50 3.61 12.65
CA PHE A 202 5.21 3.46 11.95
C PHE A 202 4.14 2.74 12.78
N PRO A 203 4.44 1.63 13.49
CA PRO A 203 3.44 0.93 14.31
C PRO A 203 2.87 1.78 15.45
N ALA A 204 3.66 2.69 16.03
CA ALA A 204 3.18 3.60 17.07
C ALA A 204 2.34 4.73 16.46
N LEU A 205 2.83 5.35 15.39
CA LEU A 205 2.12 6.44 14.71
C LEU A 205 0.74 6.01 14.20
N ARG A 206 0.61 4.79 13.66
CA ARG A 206 -0.69 4.30 13.20
C ARG A 206 -1.69 4.12 14.34
N LEU A 207 -1.25 3.70 15.54
CA LEU A 207 -2.13 3.54 16.70
C LEU A 207 -2.64 4.91 17.18
N VAL A 208 -1.75 5.89 17.28
CA VAL A 208 -2.12 7.28 17.61
C VAL A 208 -3.09 7.84 16.56
N ALA A 209 -2.84 7.61 15.26
CA ALA A 209 -3.74 8.03 14.20
C ALA A 209 -5.15 7.42 14.34
N ILE A 210 -5.23 6.10 14.60
CA ILE A 210 -6.52 5.42 14.80
C ILE A 210 -7.25 6.02 16.02
N ALA A 211 -6.55 6.22 17.14
CA ALA A 211 -7.13 6.82 18.34
C ALA A 211 -7.65 8.24 18.07
N SER A 212 -6.87 9.08 17.39
CA SER A 212 -7.26 10.44 17.00
C SER A 212 -8.50 10.45 16.11
N LEU A 213 -8.54 9.57 15.09
CA LEU A 213 -9.71 9.45 14.20
C LEU A 213 -10.96 9.02 14.96
N LYS A 214 -10.84 8.05 15.88
CA LYS A 214 -11.96 7.61 16.74
C LYS A 214 -12.44 8.70 17.68
N ALA A 215 -11.55 9.59 18.14
CA ALA A 215 -11.90 10.76 18.94
C ALA A 215 -12.49 11.93 18.12
N GLY A 216 -12.70 11.77 16.81
CA GLY A 216 -13.18 12.83 15.93
C GLY A 216 -12.11 13.88 15.57
N CYS A 217 -10.86 13.67 15.96
CA CYS A 217 -9.75 14.55 15.64
C CYS A 217 -9.08 14.11 14.34
N ALA A 218 -9.51 14.71 13.22
CA ALA A 218 -8.88 14.50 11.91
C ALA A 218 -7.64 15.40 11.68
N LYS A 219 -7.12 16.03 12.74
CA LYS A 219 -5.96 16.93 12.62
C LYS A 219 -4.69 16.13 12.28
N PRO A 220 -3.71 16.75 11.58
CA PRO A 220 -2.39 16.16 11.38
C PRO A 220 -1.79 15.67 12.71
N LEU A 221 -1.15 14.49 12.72
CA LEU A 221 -0.56 13.96 13.97
C LEU A 221 0.46 14.88 14.60
N VAL A 222 1.18 15.68 13.80
CA VAL A 222 2.11 16.69 14.32
C VAL A 222 1.36 17.71 15.21
N GLN A 223 0.13 18.06 14.87
CA GLN A 223 -0.67 18.92 15.74
C GLN A 223 -1.13 18.16 16.99
N VAL A 224 -1.49 16.87 16.88
CA VAL A 224 -1.94 16.10 18.06
C VAL A 224 -0.79 15.84 19.05
N LEU A 225 0.40 15.49 18.55
CA LEU A 225 1.56 15.11 19.36
C LEU A 225 2.28 16.32 19.97
N PHE A 226 2.21 17.48 19.33
CA PHE A 226 2.90 18.71 19.75
C PHE A 226 1.92 19.85 20.10
N SER A 227 0.64 19.55 20.29
CA SER A 227 -0.25 20.47 21.02
C SER A 227 0.15 20.40 22.49
N SER A 228 1.07 21.28 22.88
CA SER A 228 1.24 21.66 24.28
C SER A 228 -0.09 22.20 24.80
N GLU A 229 -0.43 21.85 26.04
CA GLU A 229 -1.46 22.52 26.84
C GLU A 229 -1.28 24.05 26.87
#